data_AF-A0A2T7F2P5-F1
#
_entry.id   AF-A0A2T7F2P5-F1
#
_cell.length_a   1.000
_cell.length_b   1.000
_cell.length_c   1.000
_cell.angle_alpha   90.00
_cell.angle_beta   90.00
_cell.angle_gamma   90.00
#
_symmetry.space_group_name_H-M   'P 1'
#
loop_
_entity.id
_entity.type
_entity.pdbx_description
1 polymer ?
#
loop_
_entity_poly.entity_id
_entity_poly.type
_entity_poly.pdbx_seq_one_letter_code
_entity_poly.pdbx_strand_id
1 'polypeptide(L)'
;MAAKAHKIGSTCEVRRIVKDAETYEEHEFHLHEETALNDARQLWRIVNNTGGHGVFLDVDLLAGKDEAFHFVQQNLEELRRLVVGSDKRIGELVAVVDRLEAVLGAGAPGLPSSYDPKAYHGANPYMDVDQHDVLTEMRNLWRGSQSWR
;
A
#
# COMPACT_ATOMS: atom_id res chain seq x y z
N MET A 1 12.54 47.93 9.35
CA MET A 1 12.07 47.54 10.71
C MET A 1 12.27 46.05 10.83
N ALA A 2 12.60 45.52 12.01
CA ALA A 2 12.78 44.07 12.16
C ALA A 2 11.40 43.41 12.31
N ALA A 3 11.10 42.41 11.48
CA ALA A 3 9.87 41.65 11.59
C ALA A 3 9.90 40.79 12.86
N LYS A 4 8.74 40.64 13.51
CA LYS A 4 8.62 39.84 14.74
C LYS A 4 8.20 38.43 14.39
N ALA A 5 9.08 37.46 14.63
CA ALA A 5 8.82 36.06 14.37
C ALA A 5 7.99 35.40 15.48
N HIS A 6 6.98 34.63 15.09
CA HIS A 6 6.06 33.92 15.98
C HIS A 6 5.87 32.48 15.52
N LYS A 7 6.01 31.52 16.45
CA LYS A 7 5.65 30.13 16.21
C LYS A 7 4.19 29.92 16.58
N ILE A 8 3.39 29.39 15.66
CA ILE A 8 1.94 29.22 15.79
C ILE A 8 1.52 27.77 15.52
N GLY A 9 0.66 27.24 16.37
CA GLY A 9 -0.03 25.96 16.18
C GLY A 9 -1.54 26.11 16.05
N SER A 10 -2.10 27.30 16.30
CA SER A 10 -3.54 27.52 16.32
C SER A 10 -3.99 28.88 15.77
N THR A 11 -5.18 28.90 15.19
CA THR A 11 -5.82 30.12 14.65
C THR A 11 -6.09 31.16 15.74
N CYS A 12 -6.29 30.74 16.99
CA CYS A 12 -6.44 31.63 18.14
C CYS A 12 -5.16 32.43 18.43
N GLU A 13 -4.00 31.82 18.23
CA GLU A 13 -2.70 32.47 18.46
C GLU A 13 -2.45 33.55 17.42
N VAL A 14 -2.75 33.27 16.14
CA VAL A 14 -2.69 34.27 15.05
C VAL A 14 -3.59 35.46 15.36
N ARG A 15 -4.85 35.22 15.75
CA ARG A 15 -5.80 36.30 16.08
C ARG A 15 -5.33 37.14 17.26
N ARG A 16 -4.71 36.52 18.27
CA ARG A 16 -4.17 37.24 19.42
C ARG A 16 -3.00 38.14 19.00
N ILE A 17 -2.06 37.60 18.23
CA ILE A 17 -0.90 38.34 17.73
C ILE A 17 -1.35 39.54 16.89
N VAL A 18 -2.29 39.34 15.95
CA VAL A 18 -2.82 40.42 15.10
C VAL A 18 -3.60 41.46 15.91
N LYS A 19 -4.33 41.05 16.95
CA LYS A 19 -5.10 41.96 17.80
C LYS A 19 -4.19 42.85 18.66
N ASP A 20 -3.06 42.30 19.11
CA ASP A 20 -2.11 42.98 19.98
C ASP A 20 -1.03 43.73 19.17
N ALA A 21 -1.07 43.68 17.84
CA ALA A 21 -0.12 44.31 16.93
C ALA A 21 -0.42 45.81 16.74
N GLU A 22 0.64 46.62 16.74
CA GLU A 22 0.55 48.01 16.26
C GLU A 22 0.47 48.03 14.72
N THR A 23 -0.21 49.02 14.15
CA THR A 23 -0.64 49.10 12.73
C THR A 23 0.47 49.04 11.68
N TYR A 24 1.74 49.02 12.08
CA TYR A 24 2.91 49.03 11.19
C TYR A 24 3.93 47.91 11.49
N GLU A 25 3.62 46.96 12.38
CA GLU A 25 4.50 45.82 12.63
C GLU A 25 4.33 44.74 11.54
N GLU A 26 5.45 44.28 10.98
CA GLU A 26 5.52 43.09 10.15
C GLU A 26 5.72 41.86 11.05
N HIS A 27 4.89 40.83 10.86
CA HIS A 27 4.99 39.57 11.60
C HIS A 27 5.39 38.42 10.69
N GLU A 28 6.32 37.60 11.16
CA GLU A 28 6.68 36.35 10.50
C GLU A 28 6.03 35.20 11.25
N PHE A 29 5.23 34.39 10.56
CA PHE A 29 4.54 33.26 11.15
C PHE A 29 5.21 31.96 10.72
N HIS A 30 5.67 31.21 11.72
CA HIS A 30 6.21 29.86 11.58
C HIS A 30 5.20 28.85 12.10
N LEU A 31 4.96 27.79 11.35
CA LEU A 31 4.12 26.68 11.73
C LEU A 31 4.81 25.82 12.79
N HIS A 32 4.07 25.42 13.81
CA HIS A 32 4.55 24.36 14.68
C HIS A 32 4.61 23.02 13.91
N GLU A 33 5.72 22.30 13.99
CA GLU A 33 5.94 21.04 13.25
C GLU A 33 4.84 20.00 13.52
N GLU A 34 4.37 19.95 14.77
CA GLU A 34 3.31 19.03 15.23
C GLU A 34 1.89 19.44 14.78
N THR A 35 1.73 20.60 14.13
CA THR A 35 0.42 21.04 13.67
C THR A 35 -0.13 20.07 12.62
N ALA A 36 -1.38 19.65 12.82
CA ALA A 36 -2.08 18.81 11.87
C ALA A 36 -2.22 19.52 10.52
N LEU A 37 -2.19 18.76 9.42
CA LEU A 37 -2.22 19.32 8.06
C LEU A 37 -3.44 20.23 7.80
N ASN A 38 -4.61 19.83 8.30
CA ASN A 38 -5.83 20.62 8.14
C ASN A 38 -5.74 21.98 8.84
N ASP A 39 -5.20 22.00 10.06
CA ASP A 39 -5.01 23.22 10.84
C ASP A 39 -3.94 24.10 10.22
N ALA A 40 -2.85 23.50 9.71
CA ALA A 40 -1.82 24.21 8.96
C ALA A 40 -2.35 24.90 7.70
N ARG A 41 -3.22 24.22 6.92
CA ARG A 41 -3.91 24.82 5.76
C ARG A 41 -4.82 25.97 6.17
N GLN A 42 -5.54 25.85 7.29
CA GLN A 42 -6.38 26.93 7.80
C GLN A 42 -5.55 28.14 8.24
N LEU A 43 -4.44 27.90 8.93
CA LEU A 43 -3.49 28.93 9.34
C LEU A 43 -2.92 29.68 8.14
N TRP A 44 -2.45 28.96 7.12
CA TRP A 44 -1.95 29.56 5.88
C TRP A 44 -3.01 30.44 5.21
N ARG A 45 -4.26 29.97 5.10
CA ARG A 45 -5.37 30.76 4.54
C ARG A 45 -5.64 32.02 5.35
N ILE A 46 -5.64 31.94 6.67
CA ILE A 46 -5.88 33.10 7.53
C ILE A 46 -4.78 34.12 7.33
N VAL A 47 -3.52 33.72 7.47
CA VAL A 47 -2.36 34.62 7.35
C VAL A 47 -2.34 35.30 5.98
N ASN A 48 -2.56 34.54 4.90
CA ASN A 48 -2.57 35.07 3.52
C ASN A 48 -3.77 36.00 3.23
N ASN A 49 -4.94 35.76 3.85
CA ASN A 49 -6.12 36.62 3.70
C ASN A 49 -6.09 37.89 4.58
N THR A 50 -5.31 37.91 5.66
CA THR A 50 -5.21 39.09 6.55
C THR A 50 -4.43 40.27 5.97
N GLY A 51 -3.92 40.19 4.73
CA GLY A 51 -3.74 41.35 3.85
C GLY A 51 -2.88 42.53 4.37
N GLY A 52 -1.88 42.31 5.22
CA GLY A 52 -0.94 43.41 5.53
C GLY A 52 0.03 43.25 6.71
N HIS A 53 -0.22 42.36 7.67
CA HIS A 53 0.58 42.34 8.91
C HIS A 53 1.47 41.11 9.10
N GLY A 54 1.55 40.18 8.13
CA GLY A 54 2.54 39.12 8.26
C GLY A 54 2.69 38.15 7.09
N VAL A 55 3.85 37.50 7.05
CA VAL A 55 4.27 36.53 6.04
C VAL A 55 4.33 35.15 6.67
N PHE A 56 3.74 34.16 5.99
CA PHE A 56 3.86 32.75 6.36
C PHE A 56 5.11 32.17 5.70
N LEU A 57 6.12 31.79 6.49
CA LEU A 57 7.43 31.38 5.95
C LEU A 57 7.54 29.88 5.68
N ASP A 58 6.78 29.05 6.38
CA ASP A 58 6.91 27.58 6.33
C ASP A 58 6.06 26.94 5.21
N VAL A 59 6.02 27.58 4.04
CA VAL A 59 5.26 27.10 2.87
C VAL A 59 5.78 25.73 2.42
N ASP A 60 7.09 25.51 2.47
CA ASP A 60 7.72 24.23 2.10
C ASP A 60 7.33 23.10 3.05
N LEU A 61 7.19 23.39 4.36
CA LEU A 61 6.73 22.41 5.33
C LEU A 61 5.26 22.02 5.07
N LEU A 62 4.42 22.99 4.69
CA LEU A 62 3.04 22.73 4.30
C LEU A 62 2.97 21.89 3.02
N ALA A 63 3.77 22.24 2.01
CA ALA A 63 3.86 21.48 0.76
C ALA A 63 4.33 20.05 1.00
N GLY A 64 5.36 19.84 1.83
CA GLY A 64 5.84 18.50 2.19
C GLY A 64 4.78 17.67 2.93
N LYS A 65 3.99 18.27 3.82
CA LYS A 65 2.85 17.58 4.45
C LYS A 65 1.75 17.24 3.45
N ASP A 66 1.47 18.13 2.49
CA ASP A 66 0.51 17.88 1.42
C ASP A 66 0.94 16.74 0.49
N GLU A 67 2.22 16.69 0.10
CA GLU A 67 2.81 15.60 -0.68
C GLU A 67 2.75 14.27 0.06
N ALA A 68 3.13 14.26 1.34
CA ALA A 68 3.07 13.05 2.16
C ALA A 68 1.63 12.51 2.27
N PHE A 69 0.65 13.41 2.46
CA PHE A 69 -0.76 13.04 2.48
C PHE A 69 -1.21 12.44 1.15
N HIS A 70 -0.81 13.07 0.04
CA HIS A 70 -1.17 12.61 -1.30
C HIS A 70 -0.55 11.24 -1.62
N PHE A 71 0.69 11.00 -1.20
CA PHE A 71 1.37 9.72 -1.33
C PHE A 71 0.66 8.61 -0.53
N VAL A 72 0.28 8.89 0.71
CA VAL A 72 -0.49 7.93 1.53
C VAL A 72 -1.84 7.61 0.91
N GLN A 73 -2.55 8.60 0.36
CA GLN A 73 -3.81 8.37 -0.34
C GLN A 73 -3.64 7.46 -1.56
N GLN A 74 -2.62 7.71 -2.39
CA GLN A 74 -2.32 6.87 -3.56
C GLN A 74 -2.05 5.42 -3.17
N ASN A 75 -1.20 5.19 -2.15
CA ASN A 75 -0.91 3.84 -1.67
C ASN A 75 -2.15 3.13 -1.12
N LEU A 76 -3.01 3.84 -0.40
CA LEU A 76 -4.27 3.27 0.10
C LEU A 76 -5.21 2.87 -1.04
N GLU A 77 -5.28 3.66 -2.11
CA GLU A 77 -6.05 3.30 -3.30
C GLU A 77 -5.48 2.07 -4.01
N GLU A 78 -4.16 1.97 -4.12
CA GLU A 78 -3.50 0.80 -4.70
C GLU A 78 -3.76 -0.46 -3.88
N LEU A 79 -3.61 -0.39 -2.55
CA LEU A 79 -3.93 -1.51 -1.65
C LEU A 79 -5.39 -1.94 -1.78
N ARG A 80 -6.33 -1.00 -1.89
CA ARG A 80 -7.76 -1.31 -2.13
C ARG A 80 -7.95 -2.06 -3.45
N ARG A 81 -7.28 -1.64 -4.53
CA ARG A 81 -7.35 -2.34 -5.83
C ARG A 81 -6.79 -3.75 -5.74
N LEU A 82 -5.69 -3.94 -5.02
CA LEU A 82 -5.07 -5.26 -4.80
C LEU A 82 -5.98 -6.20 -4.00
N VAL A 83 -6.66 -5.70 -2.97
CA VAL A 83 -7.63 -6.48 -2.19
C VAL A 83 -8.78 -6.93 -3.09
N VAL A 84 -9.41 -6.02 -3.84
CA VAL A 84 -10.50 -6.36 -4.76
C VAL A 84 -10.05 -7.38 -5.81
N GLY A 85 -8.83 -7.24 -6.35
CA GLY A 85 -8.26 -8.21 -7.27
C GLY A 85 -8.04 -9.59 -6.65
N SER A 86 -7.64 -9.63 -5.38
CA SER A 86 -7.42 -10.87 -4.64
C SER A 86 -8.75 -11.56 -4.31
N ASP A 87 -9.76 -10.82 -3.86
CA ASP A 87 -11.11 -11.35 -3.60
C ASP A 87 -11.72 -11.99 -4.85
N LYS A 88 -11.53 -11.35 -6.01
CA LYS A 88 -11.96 -11.91 -7.29
C LYS A 88 -11.28 -13.26 -7.59
N ARG A 89 -9.96 -13.33 -7.42
CA ARG A 89 -9.19 -14.58 -7.64
C ARG A 89 -9.60 -15.67 -6.67
N ILE A 90 -9.86 -15.32 -5.40
CA ILE A 90 -10.38 -16.25 -4.40
C ILE A 90 -11.74 -16.81 -4.86
N GLY A 91 -12.65 -15.94 -5.31
CA GLY A 91 -13.95 -16.37 -5.83
C GLY A 91 -13.84 -17.30 -7.05
N GLU A 92 -12.93 -17.01 -7.98
CA GLU A 92 -12.64 -17.88 -9.13
C GLU A 92 -12.12 -19.26 -8.68
N LEU A 93 -11.22 -19.29 -7.68
CA LEU A 93 -10.66 -20.52 -7.14
C LEU A 93 -11.72 -21.36 -6.42
N VAL A 94 -12.57 -20.73 -5.60
CA VAL A 94 -13.70 -21.39 -4.92
C VAL A 94 -14.62 -22.04 -5.94
N ALA A 95 -14.98 -21.33 -7.02
CA ALA A 95 -15.81 -21.90 -8.08
C ALA A 95 -15.15 -23.08 -8.83
N VAL A 96 -13.82 -23.14 -8.90
CA VAL A 96 -13.09 -24.30 -9.43
C VAL A 96 -13.18 -25.47 -8.46
N VAL A 97 -12.96 -25.23 -7.16
CA VAL A 97 -13.07 -26.25 -6.11
C VAL A 97 -14.48 -26.86 -6.11
N ASP A 98 -15.53 -26.03 -6.08
CA ASP A 98 -16.92 -26.49 -6.10
C ASP A 98 -17.23 -27.40 -7.30
N ARG A 99 -16.67 -27.05 -8.48
CA ARG A 99 -16.81 -27.87 -9.69
C ARG A 99 -16.09 -29.22 -9.58
N LEU A 100 -14.88 -29.23 -9.02
CA LEU A 100 -14.12 -30.46 -8.83
C LEU A 100 -14.78 -31.37 -7.80
N GLU A 101 -15.29 -30.81 -6.70
CA GLU A 101 -16.07 -31.54 -5.70
C GLU A 101 -17.34 -32.15 -6.29
N ALA A 102 -18.06 -31.40 -7.14
CA ALA A 102 -19.22 -31.92 -7.85
C ALA A 102 -18.87 -33.09 -8.78
N VAL A 103 -17.75 -33.01 -9.51
CA VAL A 103 -17.26 -34.09 -10.39
C VAL A 103 -16.88 -35.33 -9.59
N LEU A 104 -16.22 -35.16 -8.43
CA LEU A 104 -15.87 -36.26 -7.55
C LEU A 104 -17.12 -36.91 -6.93
N GLY A 105 -18.04 -36.09 -6.42
CA GLY A 105 -19.29 -36.55 -5.81
C GLY A 105 -20.25 -37.22 -6.79
N ALA A 106 -20.22 -36.84 -8.07
CA ALA A 106 -21.00 -37.48 -9.12
C ALA A 106 -20.45 -38.87 -9.54
N GLY A 107 -19.29 -39.28 -9.01
CA GLY A 107 -18.59 -40.47 -9.49
C GLY A 107 -18.14 -40.25 -10.94
N ALA A 108 -16.99 -39.59 -11.11
CA ALA A 108 -16.49 -39.15 -12.42
C ALA A 108 -16.62 -40.24 -13.51
N PRO A 109 -16.87 -39.87 -14.78
CA PRO A 109 -16.94 -40.84 -15.87
C PRO A 109 -15.60 -41.59 -15.97
N GLY A 110 -15.60 -42.87 -15.60
CA GLY A 110 -14.42 -43.74 -15.66
C GLY A 110 -13.80 -44.14 -14.30
N LEU A 111 -14.34 -43.70 -13.16
CA LEU A 111 -13.88 -44.15 -11.84
C LEU A 111 -14.69 -45.39 -11.38
N PRO A 112 -14.04 -46.53 -11.05
CA PRO A 112 -14.74 -47.70 -10.55
C PRO A 112 -15.51 -47.38 -9.26
N SER A 113 -16.66 -48.02 -9.05
CA SER A 113 -17.50 -47.85 -7.84
C SER A 113 -16.78 -48.16 -6.52
N SER A 114 -15.58 -48.74 -6.58
CA SER A 114 -14.71 -49.05 -5.45
C SER A 114 -13.54 -48.06 -5.27
N TYR A 115 -13.54 -46.92 -5.97
CA TYR A 115 -12.47 -45.95 -5.83
C TYR A 115 -12.58 -45.22 -4.49
N ASP A 116 -11.63 -45.52 -3.60
CA ASP A 116 -11.41 -44.81 -2.36
C ASP A 116 -10.45 -43.63 -2.62
N PRO A 117 -10.90 -42.36 -2.52
CA PRO A 117 -10.04 -41.21 -2.75
C PRO A 117 -8.97 -41.17 -1.66
N LYS A 118 -7.74 -41.56 -2.01
CA LYS A 118 -6.60 -41.34 -1.11
C LYS A 118 -6.35 -39.84 -1.04
N ALA A 119 -6.54 -39.25 0.14
CA ALA A 119 -6.14 -37.88 0.42
C ALA A 119 -4.63 -37.74 0.16
N TYR A 120 -4.27 -37.12 -0.96
CA TYR A 120 -2.89 -36.79 -1.25
C TYR A 120 -2.55 -35.52 -0.47
N HIS A 121 -2.04 -35.69 0.75
CA HIS A 121 -1.31 -34.62 1.42
C HIS A 121 -0.09 -34.37 0.55
N GLY A 122 -0.10 -33.28 -0.23
CA GLY A 122 0.90 -32.98 -1.25
C GLY A 122 2.34 -33.17 -0.77
N ALA A 123 3.26 -33.34 -1.73
CA ALA A 123 4.67 -33.37 -1.40
C ALA A 123 5.03 -32.13 -0.58
N ASN A 124 5.80 -32.35 0.50
CA ASN A 124 6.30 -31.30 1.38
C ASN A 124 6.83 -30.12 0.51
N PRO A 125 6.37 -28.87 0.71
CA PRO A 125 6.74 -27.73 -0.14
C PRO A 125 8.25 -27.42 -0.16
N TYR A 126 9.06 -28.13 0.64
CA TYR A 126 10.51 -28.10 0.62
C TYR A 126 11.19 -29.18 -0.24
N MET A 127 10.44 -30.00 -0.99
CA MET A 127 11.01 -31.12 -1.76
C MET A 127 11.29 -30.81 -3.25
N ASP A 128 11.00 -29.60 -3.73
CA ASP A 128 11.17 -29.23 -5.15
C ASP A 128 12.38 -28.32 -5.41
N VAL A 129 13.60 -28.80 -5.10
CA VAL A 129 14.83 -28.13 -5.60
C VAL A 129 15.80 -29.05 -6.34
N ASP A 130 15.81 -30.37 -6.13
CA ASP A 130 16.88 -31.21 -6.71
C ASP A 130 16.44 -32.32 -7.68
N GLN A 131 15.31 -32.15 -8.40
CA GLN A 131 14.88 -33.15 -9.41
C GLN A 131 15.55 -33.00 -10.79
N HIS A 132 16.47 -32.04 -10.96
CA HIS A 132 17.09 -31.82 -12.26
C HIS A 132 18.15 -32.87 -12.66
N ASP A 133 18.73 -33.57 -11.68
CA ASP A 133 19.79 -34.56 -11.93
C ASP A 133 19.25 -35.95 -12.33
N VAL A 134 18.13 -36.39 -11.74
CA VAL A 134 17.57 -37.73 -12.00
C VAL A 134 17.08 -37.87 -13.45
N LEU A 135 16.46 -36.82 -14.01
CA LEU A 135 16.00 -36.84 -15.41
C LEU A 135 17.16 -36.77 -16.42
N THR A 136 18.29 -36.17 -16.02
CA THR A 136 19.49 -36.07 -16.85
C THR A 136 20.25 -37.40 -16.86
N GLU A 137 20.35 -38.08 -15.73
CA GLU A 137 20.94 -39.42 -15.61
C GLU A 137 20.14 -40.48 -16.38
N MET A 138 18.80 -40.47 -16.26
CA MET A 138 17.93 -41.39 -17.01
C MET A 138 18.02 -41.16 -18.52
N ARG A 139 18.15 -39.91 -18.97
CA ARG A 139 18.32 -39.58 -20.40
C ARG A 139 19.67 -40.06 -20.95
N ASN A 140 20.73 -40.05 -20.15
CA ASN A 140 22.05 -40.52 -20.55
C ASN A 140 22.15 -42.05 -20.54
N LEU A 141 21.50 -42.72 -19.58
CA LEU A 141 21.35 -44.18 -19.55
C LEU A 141 20.59 -44.70 -20.79
N TRP A 142 19.59 -43.97 -21.27
CA TRP A 142 18.81 -44.34 -22.46
C TRP A 142 19.57 -44.11 -23.78
N ARG A 143 20.49 -43.14 -23.84
CA ARG A 143 21.36 -42.94 -25.02
C ARG A 143 22.54 -43.92 -25.08
N GLY A 144 23.09 -44.32 -23.93
CA GLY A 144 24.18 -45.31 -23.89
C GLY A 144 23.75 -46.74 -24.27
N SER A 145 22.45 -47.05 -24.16
CA SER A 145 21.89 -48.37 -24.48
C SER A 145 21.51 -48.55 -25.96
N GLN A 146 21.64 -47.49 -26.79
CA GLN A 146 21.45 -47.57 -28.24
C GLN A 146 22.75 -47.71 -29.05
N SER A 147 23.93 -47.67 -28.42
CA SER A 147 25.22 -47.78 -29.13
C SER A 147 25.82 -49.19 -29.19
N TRP A 148 25.07 -50.22 -28.78
CA TRP A 148 25.43 -51.63 -28.95
C TRP A 148 24.34 -52.37 -29.72
N ARG A 149 24.23 -52.07 -31.02
CA ARG A 149 23.75 -52.98 -32.06
C ARG A 149 24.51 -52.71 -33.35
#